data_AF-A0A7R9TEQ9-F1
#
_entry.id   AF-A0A7R9TEQ9-F1
#
_cell.length_a   1.000
_cell.length_b   1.000
_cell.length_c   1.000
_cell.angle_alpha   90.00
_cell.angle_beta   90.00
_cell.angle_gamma   90.00
#
_symmetry.space_group_name_H-M   'P 1'
#
loop_
_entity.id
_entity.type
_entity.pdbx_description
1 polymer ?
#
loop_
_entity_poly.entity_id
_entity_poly.type
_entity_poly.pdbx_seq_one_letter_code
_entity_poly.pdbx_strand_id
1 'polypeptide(L)'
;AARVALVVPADAPSPFRAPPSLPRYTPHGGGDERVAGEPAAWLTVAKQTAQRLEWAEPGRVDVFAVASDDEALFDRLADADVVVTLGSDALEEAEAKLVGDAAALAPTLIVLGAESGELPSRQKLNYSPSSALEEGWLNPFGRAAKDVALLRQVQNLYSNSDVLDLQFALALLASDALGTRLPSVAAADKIDLPGYVCLARNCRKQVVDCVRDDMCKTALDCLDECGMNDQVCSYRCLRSYETPLFTDFALCVMQKHNCMNNDAKIQTLPEVSSITTWRGEPLTDESAQRIYEGHFLEPMSAETAAALGGSWGSEGDPTPFSWRVIAGQNAAYDQFPCQYQIFYAGGARSSMWYQPVFRVDTLDGRNVWRVSDYRCRRERDEPPGAYELTFCDNGVVSREKWRIAGAADDLSWGLFFYRGAAERAGQAYIGAVLASADGNWPPAEQMPDVEAALNACGIELWEMYEVCNKSCEAPPLEPIHALNKRYGERGRNLLEAASCLEAASA
;
A
#
# COMPACT_ATOMS: atom_id res chain seq x y z
N ALA A 1 22.22 -7.27 12.90
CA ALA A 1 21.15 -7.55 11.93
C ALA A 1 20.86 -9.03 12.02
N ALA A 2 19.59 -9.43 12.19
CA ALA A 2 19.23 -10.83 12.05
C ALA A 2 19.41 -11.20 10.58
N ARG A 3 19.91 -12.41 10.34
CA ARG A 3 20.01 -12.99 9.00
C ARG A 3 18.77 -13.82 8.72
N VAL A 4 17.94 -13.33 7.81
CA VAL A 4 16.73 -14.02 7.36
C VAL A 4 17.06 -14.71 6.04
N ALA A 5 16.81 -16.00 5.94
CA ALA A 5 16.95 -16.78 4.72
C ALA A 5 15.57 -17.14 4.18
N LEU A 6 15.24 -16.65 2.99
CA LEU A 6 14.06 -17.06 2.23
C LEU A 6 14.44 -18.23 1.33
N VAL A 7 13.71 -19.33 1.47
CA VAL A 7 13.93 -20.55 0.72
C VAL A 7 12.68 -20.83 -0.12
N VAL A 8 12.85 -20.98 -1.42
CA VAL A 8 11.72 -21.08 -2.36
C VAL A 8 11.91 -22.20 -3.38
N PRO A 9 10.83 -22.77 -3.92
CA PRO A 9 10.90 -23.61 -5.11
C PRO A 9 11.47 -22.82 -6.30
N ALA A 10 12.32 -23.46 -7.11
CA ALA A 10 13.03 -22.78 -8.19
C ALA A 10 12.09 -22.23 -9.29
N ASP A 11 11.14 -23.06 -9.75
CA ASP A 11 10.33 -22.78 -10.94
C ASP A 11 8.81 -22.74 -10.66
N ALA A 12 8.40 -22.65 -9.39
CA ALA A 12 6.99 -22.69 -9.05
C ALA A 12 6.31 -21.30 -9.13
N PRO A 13 5.07 -21.24 -9.65
CA PRO A 13 4.28 -20.03 -9.65
C PRO A 13 3.82 -19.67 -8.23
N SER A 14 3.75 -18.36 -7.96
CA SER A 14 3.20 -17.80 -6.73
C SER A 14 1.73 -17.37 -6.93
N PRO A 15 0.99 -17.02 -5.85
CA PRO A 15 -0.37 -16.48 -5.98
C PRO A 15 -0.40 -15.03 -6.50
N PHE A 16 0.74 -14.33 -6.53
CA PHE A 16 0.84 -12.95 -6.99
C PHE A 16 0.79 -12.90 -8.52
N ARG A 17 -0.11 -12.08 -9.08
CA ARG A 17 -0.44 -12.11 -10.51
C ARG A 17 -0.37 -10.73 -11.13
N ALA A 18 0.04 -10.70 -12.38
CA ALA A 18 -0.09 -9.53 -13.23
C ALA A 18 -1.57 -9.07 -13.31
N PRO A 19 -1.82 -7.75 -13.49
CA PRO A 19 -3.17 -7.21 -13.59
C PRO A 19 -4.05 -7.94 -14.64
N PRO A 20 -5.33 -8.18 -14.32
CA PRO A 20 -6.21 -9.03 -15.14
C PRO A 20 -6.58 -8.45 -16.50
N SER A 21 -6.42 -7.15 -16.74
CA SER A 21 -6.63 -6.53 -18.07
C SER A 21 -5.34 -6.02 -18.71
N LEU A 22 -4.17 -6.41 -18.19
CA LEU A 22 -2.87 -6.06 -18.77
C LEU A 22 -2.83 -6.46 -20.26
N PRO A 23 -2.52 -5.53 -21.17
CA PRO A 23 -2.31 -5.86 -22.57
C PRO A 23 -1.12 -6.79 -22.71
N ARG A 24 -1.12 -7.56 -23.78
CA ARG A 24 -0.04 -8.48 -24.11
C ARG A 24 1.11 -7.72 -24.77
N TYR A 25 2.34 -7.85 -24.26
CA TYR A 25 3.50 -7.16 -24.82
C TYR A 25 4.82 -7.88 -24.53
N THR A 26 5.89 -7.49 -25.23
CA THR A 26 7.25 -8.01 -25.01
C THR A 26 8.09 -6.96 -24.26
N PRO A 27 8.73 -7.31 -23.12
CA PRO A 27 9.56 -6.38 -22.36
C PRO A 27 10.76 -5.82 -23.15
N HIS A 28 11.32 -4.71 -22.64
CA HIS A 28 12.60 -4.19 -23.13
C HIS A 28 13.70 -5.25 -23.05
N GLY A 29 14.49 -5.39 -24.12
CA GLY A 29 15.56 -6.39 -24.21
C GLY A 29 15.12 -7.78 -24.67
N GLY A 30 13.82 -7.98 -24.94
CA GLY A 30 13.26 -9.28 -25.33
C GLY A 30 12.99 -10.20 -24.14
N GLY A 31 12.45 -11.40 -24.42
CA GLY A 31 12.06 -12.38 -23.38
C GLY A 31 10.67 -12.93 -23.64
N ASP A 32 10.12 -13.62 -22.64
CA ASP A 32 8.76 -14.13 -22.69
C ASP A 32 7.75 -12.98 -22.67
N GLU A 33 6.69 -13.17 -23.44
CA GLU A 33 5.59 -12.21 -23.55
C GLU A 33 4.85 -12.09 -22.22
N ARG A 34 4.66 -10.85 -21.74
CA ARG A 34 3.85 -10.59 -20.56
C ARG A 34 2.38 -10.72 -20.90
N VAL A 35 1.63 -11.43 -20.06
CA VAL A 35 0.19 -11.61 -20.24
C VAL A 35 -0.58 -11.36 -18.96
N ALA A 36 -1.84 -10.92 -19.12
CA ALA A 36 -2.75 -10.70 -18.00
C ALA A 36 -2.89 -11.94 -17.10
N GLY A 37 -2.89 -11.71 -15.79
CA GLY A 37 -3.09 -12.76 -14.79
C GLY A 37 -1.95 -13.77 -14.66
N GLU A 38 -0.84 -13.58 -15.37
CA GLU A 38 0.36 -14.41 -15.27
C GLU A 38 0.90 -14.38 -13.83
N PRO A 39 1.12 -15.54 -13.19
CA PRO A 39 1.67 -15.58 -11.85
C PRO A 39 3.17 -15.24 -11.87
N ALA A 40 3.62 -14.43 -10.93
CA ALA A 40 5.04 -14.26 -10.68
C ALA A 40 5.63 -15.55 -10.11
N ALA A 41 6.88 -15.88 -10.44
CA ALA A 41 7.59 -16.99 -9.81
C ALA A 41 7.92 -16.67 -8.34
N TRP A 42 7.91 -17.66 -7.45
CA TRP A 42 8.28 -17.47 -6.04
C TRP A 42 9.68 -16.87 -5.85
N LEU A 43 10.64 -17.22 -6.72
CA LEU A 43 11.97 -16.63 -6.70
C LEU A 43 11.96 -15.12 -6.94
N THR A 44 11.12 -14.64 -7.86
CA THR A 44 10.96 -13.20 -8.13
C THR A 44 10.33 -12.50 -6.93
N VAL A 45 9.25 -13.07 -6.39
CA VAL A 45 8.55 -12.52 -5.22
C VAL A 45 9.46 -12.45 -4.00
N ALA A 46 10.26 -13.50 -3.76
CA ALA A 46 11.18 -13.55 -2.63
C ALA A 46 12.31 -12.51 -2.76
N LYS A 47 12.89 -12.35 -3.96
CA LYS A 47 13.90 -11.30 -4.22
C LYS A 47 13.35 -9.90 -4.02
N GLN A 48 12.16 -9.64 -4.55
CA GLN A 48 11.48 -8.34 -4.41
C GLN A 48 11.16 -8.03 -2.95
N THR A 49 10.61 -9.01 -2.24
CA THR A 49 10.31 -8.91 -0.81
C THR A 49 11.57 -8.68 0.03
N ALA A 50 12.65 -9.40 -0.26
CA ALA A 50 13.94 -9.25 0.41
C ALA A 50 14.50 -7.84 0.24
N GLN A 51 14.52 -7.34 -1.00
CA GLN A 51 15.00 -6.00 -1.31
C GLN A 51 14.20 -4.91 -0.55
N ARG A 52 12.87 -5.05 -0.48
CA ARG A 52 12.01 -4.10 0.24
C ARG A 52 12.20 -4.11 1.75
N LEU A 53 12.38 -5.30 2.32
CA LEU A 53 12.66 -5.39 3.76
C LEU A 53 13.99 -4.69 4.10
N GLU A 54 14.99 -4.77 3.22
CA GLU A 54 16.26 -4.06 3.38
C GLU A 54 16.15 -2.53 3.23
N TRP A 55 15.11 -2.01 2.56
CA TRP A 55 14.83 -0.56 2.52
C TRP A 55 14.27 -0.03 3.84
N ALA A 56 13.43 -0.83 4.49
CA ALA A 56 12.78 -0.48 5.74
C ALA A 56 13.68 -0.73 6.95
N GLU A 57 14.54 -1.77 6.88
CA GLU A 57 15.20 -2.33 8.05
C GLU A 57 16.68 -2.66 7.80
N PRO A 58 17.58 -2.36 8.75
CA PRO A 58 18.98 -2.77 8.67
C PRO A 58 19.09 -4.29 8.90
N GLY A 59 19.13 -5.05 7.80
CA GLY A 59 19.08 -6.51 7.77
C GLY A 59 19.89 -7.10 6.62
N ARG A 60 20.10 -8.42 6.63
CA ARG A 60 20.50 -9.17 5.43
C ARG A 60 19.43 -10.22 5.19
N VAL A 61 18.74 -10.12 4.06
CA VAL A 61 17.76 -11.12 3.63
C VAL A 61 18.34 -11.88 2.44
N ASP A 62 18.78 -13.11 2.69
CA ASP A 62 19.30 -13.97 1.63
C ASP A 62 18.15 -14.77 1.00
N VAL A 63 18.16 -14.92 -0.33
CA VAL A 63 17.14 -15.67 -1.07
C VAL A 63 17.78 -16.86 -1.78
N PHE A 64 17.21 -18.04 -1.59
CA PHE A 64 17.69 -19.29 -2.15
C PHE A 64 16.56 -20.02 -2.87
N ALA A 65 16.72 -20.23 -4.18
CA ALA A 65 15.96 -21.24 -4.90
C ALA A 65 16.57 -22.62 -4.60
N VAL A 66 15.72 -23.59 -4.26
CA VAL A 66 16.15 -24.96 -3.94
C VAL A 66 16.02 -25.84 -5.17
N ALA A 67 17.03 -26.67 -5.37
CA ALA A 67 16.98 -27.86 -6.20
C ALA A 67 17.31 -29.09 -5.34
N SER A 68 16.84 -30.27 -5.75
CA SER A 68 16.92 -31.50 -4.95
C SER A 68 18.34 -31.99 -4.62
N ASP A 69 19.37 -31.50 -5.31
CA ASP A 69 20.78 -31.86 -5.14
C ASP A 69 21.68 -30.71 -4.63
N ASP A 70 21.08 -29.65 -4.06
CA ASP A 70 21.80 -28.46 -3.61
C ASP A 70 22.49 -28.65 -2.24
N GLU A 71 23.59 -29.40 -2.21
CA GLU A 71 24.39 -29.62 -0.99
C GLU A 71 24.97 -28.32 -0.41
N ALA A 72 25.13 -27.27 -1.22
CA ALA A 72 25.59 -25.96 -0.77
C ALA A 72 24.53 -25.22 0.08
N LEU A 73 23.28 -25.69 0.13
CA LEU A 73 22.25 -25.12 0.99
C LEU A 73 22.62 -25.20 2.48
N PHE A 74 23.30 -26.28 2.92
CA PHE A 74 23.75 -26.42 4.31
C PHE A 74 24.66 -25.27 4.73
N ASP A 75 25.69 -24.99 3.93
CA ASP A 75 26.64 -23.90 4.21
C ASP A 75 25.95 -22.53 4.15
N ARG A 76 25.00 -22.37 3.22
CA ARG A 76 24.24 -21.12 3.07
C ARG A 76 23.25 -20.86 4.22
N LEU A 77 22.75 -21.90 4.90
CA LEU A 77 21.82 -21.75 6.03
C LEU A 77 22.50 -21.87 7.41
N ALA A 78 23.79 -22.23 7.46
CA ALA A 78 24.50 -22.55 8.70
C ALA A 78 24.45 -21.44 9.77
N ASP A 79 24.47 -20.19 9.35
CA ASP A 79 24.44 -18.98 10.18
C ASP A 79 23.14 -18.17 10.04
N ALA A 80 22.03 -18.78 9.58
CA ALA A 80 20.73 -18.12 9.51
C ALA A 80 20.04 -18.09 10.88
N ASP A 81 19.55 -16.92 11.30
CA ASP A 81 18.75 -16.77 12.52
C ASP A 81 17.30 -17.20 12.29
N VAL A 82 16.79 -16.91 11.10
CA VAL A 82 15.43 -17.21 10.66
C VAL A 82 15.50 -17.83 9.26
N VAL A 83 14.93 -19.01 9.09
CA VAL A 83 14.67 -19.62 7.79
C VAL A 83 13.16 -19.57 7.55
N VAL A 84 12.74 -19.05 6.40
CA VAL A 84 11.34 -19.02 5.98
C VAL A 84 11.23 -19.69 4.62
N THR A 85 10.38 -20.70 4.51
CA THR A 85 10.08 -21.34 3.22
C THR A 85 8.80 -20.73 2.65
N LEU A 86 8.81 -20.28 1.40
CA LEU A 86 7.64 -19.73 0.70
C LEU A 86 7.23 -20.69 -0.42
N GLY A 87 5.92 -20.89 -0.64
CA GLY A 87 5.44 -21.82 -1.66
C GLY A 87 5.83 -23.27 -1.39
N SER A 88 5.85 -23.67 -0.12
CA SER A 88 6.40 -24.97 0.31
C SER A 88 5.57 -26.17 -0.17
N ASP A 89 4.32 -25.95 -0.57
CA ASP A 89 3.45 -26.92 -1.23
C ASP A 89 3.91 -27.31 -2.64
N ALA A 90 4.76 -26.48 -3.26
CA ALA A 90 5.33 -26.75 -4.56
C ALA A 90 6.73 -27.39 -4.51
N LEU A 91 7.29 -27.64 -3.31
CA LEU A 91 8.56 -28.36 -3.15
C LEU A 91 8.35 -29.86 -3.33
N GLU A 92 9.28 -30.51 -4.03
CA GLU A 92 9.33 -31.97 -4.07
C GLU A 92 9.75 -32.55 -2.71
N GLU A 93 9.44 -33.82 -2.46
CA GLU A 93 9.76 -34.48 -1.17
C GLU A 93 11.25 -34.43 -0.85
N ALA A 94 12.13 -34.61 -1.85
CA ALA A 94 13.57 -34.52 -1.70
C ALA A 94 14.03 -33.10 -1.33
N GLU A 95 13.45 -32.07 -1.95
CA GLU A 95 13.74 -30.67 -1.67
C GLU A 95 13.26 -30.28 -0.27
N ALA A 96 12.03 -30.65 0.08
CA ALA A 96 11.46 -30.41 1.40
C ALA A 96 12.33 -31.05 2.52
N LYS A 97 12.82 -32.27 2.29
CA LYS A 97 13.75 -32.94 3.19
C LYS A 97 15.09 -32.22 3.28
N LEU A 98 15.70 -31.85 2.14
CA LEU A 98 16.96 -31.11 2.08
C LEU A 98 16.88 -29.79 2.86
N VAL A 99 15.81 -29.01 2.64
CA VAL A 99 15.57 -27.75 3.37
C VAL A 99 15.43 -28.01 4.86
N GLY A 100 14.64 -29.00 5.24
CA GLY A 100 14.44 -29.38 6.64
C GLY A 100 15.75 -29.82 7.33
N ASP A 101 16.64 -30.51 6.61
CA ASP A 101 17.94 -30.94 7.11
C ASP A 101 18.92 -29.75 7.21
N ALA A 102 18.97 -28.88 6.20
CA ALA A 102 19.83 -27.70 6.19
C ALA A 102 19.44 -26.65 7.23
N ALA A 103 18.13 -26.48 7.49
CA ALA A 103 17.61 -25.57 8.51
C ALA A 103 17.61 -26.18 9.94
N ALA A 104 18.14 -27.38 10.14
CA ALA A 104 18.10 -28.09 11.42
C ALA A 104 18.76 -27.31 12.57
N LEU A 105 19.79 -26.50 12.28
CA LEU A 105 20.49 -25.69 13.27
C LEU A 105 19.92 -24.28 13.45
N ALA A 106 19.11 -23.79 12.51
CA ALA A 106 18.50 -22.47 12.60
C ALA A 106 17.60 -22.37 13.85
N PRO A 107 17.64 -21.26 14.62
CA PRO A 107 16.72 -21.06 15.74
C PRO A 107 15.25 -21.12 15.29
N THR A 108 14.94 -20.48 14.18
CA THR A 108 13.58 -20.38 13.65
C THR A 108 13.53 -20.97 12.24
N LEU A 109 12.58 -21.86 12.00
CA LEU A 109 12.18 -22.36 10.69
C LEU A 109 10.66 -22.19 10.58
N ILE A 110 10.19 -21.34 9.68
CA ILE A 110 8.77 -21.12 9.38
C ILE A 110 8.45 -21.68 8.01
N VAL A 111 7.39 -22.47 7.92
CA VAL A 111 6.97 -23.14 6.70
C VAL A 111 5.67 -22.53 6.20
N LEU A 112 5.73 -21.83 5.05
CA LEU A 112 4.58 -21.18 4.44
C LEU A 112 4.20 -21.87 3.12
N GLY A 113 2.93 -22.24 2.98
CA GLY A 113 2.37 -22.95 1.83
C GLY A 113 2.02 -24.42 2.08
N ALA A 114 2.74 -25.13 2.97
CA ALA A 114 2.48 -26.53 3.28
C ALA A 114 1.92 -26.72 4.70
N GLU A 115 0.75 -27.35 4.82
CA GLU A 115 0.10 -27.62 6.12
C GLU A 115 0.50 -28.96 6.75
N SER A 116 1.01 -29.91 5.95
CA SER A 116 1.39 -31.24 6.42
C SER A 116 2.57 -31.80 5.63
N GLY A 117 3.26 -32.80 6.18
CA GLY A 117 4.44 -33.43 5.58
C GLY A 117 5.70 -33.29 6.44
N GLU A 118 6.83 -33.75 5.90
CA GLU A 118 8.10 -33.78 6.63
C GLU A 118 8.58 -32.36 7.01
N LEU A 119 8.54 -31.42 6.07
CA LEU A 119 9.03 -30.05 6.31
C LEU A 119 8.17 -29.28 7.34
N PRO A 120 6.83 -29.22 7.25
CA PRO A 120 5.99 -28.62 8.31
C PRO A 120 6.20 -29.25 9.69
N SER A 121 6.49 -30.56 9.77
CA SER A 121 6.75 -31.23 11.06
C SER A 121 8.05 -30.77 11.74
N ARG A 122 8.96 -30.14 10.98
CA ARG A 122 10.23 -29.57 11.48
C ARG A 122 10.13 -28.08 11.82
N GLN A 123 8.97 -27.47 11.60
CA GLN A 123 8.73 -26.06 11.93
C GLN A 123 9.01 -25.80 13.41
N LYS A 124 9.73 -24.70 13.68
CA LYS A 124 10.14 -24.29 15.02
C LYS A 124 10.30 -22.79 15.10
N LEU A 125 10.03 -22.24 16.27
CA LEU A 125 10.26 -20.82 16.57
C LEU A 125 11.16 -20.75 17.81
N ASN A 126 12.32 -20.10 17.70
CA ASN A 126 13.32 -20.03 18.78
C ASN A 126 13.64 -21.38 19.43
N TYR A 127 13.96 -22.37 18.59
CA TYR A 127 14.23 -23.77 18.94
C TYR A 127 13.04 -24.56 19.49
N SER A 128 11.88 -23.92 19.66
CA SER A 128 10.65 -24.59 20.14
C SER A 128 9.87 -25.17 18.96
N PRO A 129 9.66 -26.49 18.89
CA PRO A 129 8.89 -27.13 17.82
C PRO A 129 7.44 -26.66 17.82
N SER A 130 6.82 -26.54 16.65
CA SER A 130 5.41 -26.18 16.53
C SER A 130 4.47 -27.12 17.29
N SER A 131 4.79 -28.41 17.39
CA SER A 131 4.02 -29.40 18.16
C SER A 131 4.05 -29.14 19.68
N ALA A 132 5.11 -28.51 20.20
CA ALA A 132 5.21 -28.14 21.62
C ALA A 132 4.44 -26.84 21.93
N LEU A 133 4.06 -26.08 20.89
CA LEU A 133 3.29 -24.84 21.01
C LEU A 133 1.79 -25.11 21.30
N GLU A 134 1.27 -26.31 21.02
CA GLU A 134 -0.11 -26.70 21.35
C GLU A 134 -0.37 -26.76 22.87
N GLU A 135 0.67 -26.88 23.71
CA GLU A 135 0.57 -26.84 25.18
C GLU A 135 0.59 -25.41 25.75
N GLY A 136 0.76 -24.38 24.90
CA GLY A 136 0.92 -22.97 25.29
C GLY A 136 -0.29 -22.35 26.00
N TRP A 137 -1.46 -22.98 25.97
CA TRP A 137 -2.64 -22.54 26.70
C TRP A 137 -2.47 -22.62 28.24
N LEU A 138 -1.53 -23.44 28.73
CA LEU A 138 -1.27 -23.61 30.16
C LEU A 138 -0.63 -22.38 30.81
N ASN A 139 0.04 -21.52 30.03
CA ASN A 139 0.58 -20.25 30.51
C ASN A 139 0.47 -19.15 29.43
N PRO A 140 -0.62 -18.38 29.40
CA PRO A 140 -0.86 -17.35 28.38
C PRO A 140 0.14 -16.18 28.44
N PHE A 141 0.98 -16.10 29.48
CA PHE A 141 2.02 -15.08 29.63
C PHE A 141 3.43 -15.61 29.35
N GLY A 142 3.57 -16.90 29.05
CA GLY A 142 4.85 -17.55 28.78
C GLY A 142 5.36 -17.30 27.35
N ARG A 143 6.64 -17.63 27.09
CA ARG A 143 7.26 -17.53 25.75
C ARG A 143 6.50 -18.37 24.72
N ALA A 144 6.11 -19.59 25.07
CA ALA A 144 5.34 -20.47 24.18
C ALA A 144 4.02 -19.85 23.69
N ALA A 145 3.26 -19.15 24.55
CA ALA A 145 2.03 -18.49 24.14
C ALA A 145 2.26 -17.32 23.16
N LYS A 146 3.37 -16.58 23.35
CA LYS A 146 3.79 -15.54 22.40
C LYS A 146 4.21 -16.14 21.06
N ASP A 147 4.94 -17.24 21.11
CA ASP A 147 5.43 -17.95 19.93
C ASP A 147 4.27 -18.52 19.09
N VAL A 148 3.23 -19.10 19.74
CA VAL A 148 1.97 -19.50 19.08
C VAL A 148 1.30 -18.31 18.38
N ALA A 149 1.18 -17.19 19.10
CA ALA A 149 0.50 -16.01 18.59
C ALA A 149 1.23 -15.42 17.37
N LEU A 150 2.57 -15.34 17.43
CA LEU A 150 3.41 -14.88 16.34
C LEU A 150 3.29 -15.81 15.12
N LEU A 151 3.36 -17.14 15.32
CA LEU A 151 3.22 -18.10 14.23
C LEU A 151 1.86 -17.98 13.54
N ARG A 152 0.76 -17.96 14.30
CA ARG A 152 -0.58 -17.79 13.75
C ARG A 152 -0.71 -16.48 12.99
N GLN A 153 -0.13 -15.41 13.52
CA GLN A 153 -0.15 -14.11 12.88
C GLN A 153 0.58 -14.14 11.53
N VAL A 154 1.78 -14.73 11.48
CA VAL A 154 2.57 -14.88 10.25
C VAL A 154 1.83 -15.73 9.22
N GLN A 155 1.20 -16.83 9.64
CA GLN A 155 0.38 -17.67 8.76
C GLN A 155 -0.82 -16.92 8.18
N ASN A 156 -1.52 -16.14 8.99
CA ASN A 156 -2.66 -15.33 8.55
C ASN A 156 -2.22 -14.28 7.52
N LEU A 157 -1.14 -13.55 7.79
CA LEU A 157 -0.60 -12.55 6.86
C LEU A 157 -0.18 -13.18 5.52
N TYR A 158 0.47 -14.35 5.57
CA TYR A 158 0.81 -15.09 4.35
C TYR A 158 -0.44 -15.51 3.55
N SER A 159 -1.50 -15.95 4.23
CA SER A 159 -2.73 -16.43 3.58
C SER A 159 -3.47 -15.35 2.79
N ASN A 160 -3.29 -14.07 3.16
CA ASN A 160 -3.88 -12.95 2.44
C ASN A 160 -3.35 -12.81 1.00
N SER A 161 -2.22 -13.44 0.67
CA SER A 161 -1.57 -13.34 -0.65
C SER A 161 -1.30 -11.89 -1.07
N ASP A 162 -0.92 -11.08 -0.10
CA ASP A 162 -0.59 -9.67 -0.24
C ASP A 162 0.89 -9.43 0.06
N VAL A 163 1.57 -8.63 -0.78
CA VAL A 163 3.02 -8.47 -0.70
C VAL A 163 3.43 -7.62 0.52
N LEU A 164 2.58 -6.67 0.94
CA LEU A 164 2.81 -5.87 2.13
C LEU A 164 2.62 -6.71 3.39
N ASP A 165 1.63 -7.60 3.41
CA ASP A 165 1.45 -8.55 4.51
C ASP A 165 2.59 -9.56 4.60
N LEU A 166 3.10 -10.06 3.47
CA LEU A 166 4.29 -10.90 3.45
C LEU A 166 5.52 -10.15 4.01
N GLN A 167 5.74 -8.90 3.61
CA GLN A 167 6.82 -8.06 4.15
C GLN A 167 6.66 -7.84 5.65
N PHE A 168 5.44 -7.54 6.11
CA PHE A 168 5.13 -7.36 7.52
C PHE A 168 5.37 -8.65 8.32
N ALA A 169 5.00 -9.81 7.78
CA ALA A 169 5.25 -11.12 8.39
C ALA A 169 6.75 -11.38 8.57
N LEU A 170 7.57 -11.08 7.57
CA LEU A 170 9.02 -11.23 7.68
C LEU A 170 9.63 -10.24 8.67
N ALA A 171 9.15 -8.99 8.71
CA ALA A 171 9.59 -8.00 9.68
C ALA A 171 9.27 -8.42 11.13
N LEU A 172 8.12 -9.09 11.36
CA LEU A 172 7.77 -9.66 12.67
C LEU A 172 8.75 -10.76 13.09
N LEU A 173 9.09 -11.68 12.18
CA LEU A 173 10.05 -12.76 12.42
C LEU A 173 11.46 -12.21 12.69
N ALA A 174 11.90 -11.23 11.90
CA ALA A 174 13.17 -10.56 12.10
C ALA A 174 13.23 -9.82 13.44
N SER A 175 12.14 -9.14 13.83
CA SER A 175 12.03 -8.47 15.14
C SER A 175 12.14 -9.46 16.30
N ASP A 176 11.48 -10.61 16.18
CA ASP A 176 11.53 -11.65 17.21
C ASP A 176 12.94 -12.23 17.36
N ALA A 177 13.60 -12.56 16.25
CA ALA A 177 14.98 -13.07 16.24
C ALA A 177 15.99 -12.05 16.79
N LEU A 178 15.81 -10.77 16.50
CA LEU A 178 16.65 -9.69 17.03
C LEU A 178 16.41 -9.41 18.52
N GLY A 179 15.27 -9.83 19.07
CA GLY A 179 14.82 -9.43 20.41
C GLY A 179 14.52 -7.93 20.52
N THR A 180 14.41 -7.20 19.41
CA THR A 180 14.03 -5.78 19.36
C THR A 180 12.96 -5.56 18.29
N ARG A 181 12.02 -4.64 18.56
CA ARG A 181 11.01 -4.26 17.57
C ARG A 181 11.65 -3.46 16.45
N LEU A 182 11.38 -3.88 15.22
CA LEU A 182 11.71 -3.11 14.03
C LEU A 182 10.69 -1.97 13.84
N PRO A 183 11.11 -0.78 13.39
CA PRO A 183 10.24 0.35 13.09
C PRO A 183 8.98 0.00 12.28
N SER A 184 9.11 -0.85 11.25
CA SER A 184 8.00 -1.30 10.39
C SER A 184 6.86 -2.01 11.14
N VAL A 185 7.16 -2.67 12.27
CA VAL A 185 6.16 -3.38 13.10
C VAL A 185 5.81 -2.67 14.39
N ALA A 186 6.52 -1.58 14.73
CA ALA A 186 6.32 -0.86 16.00
C ALA A 186 4.94 -0.19 16.09
N ALA A 187 4.41 0.30 14.96
CA ALA A 187 3.11 0.96 14.91
C ALA A 187 1.91 0.03 15.15
N ALA A 188 2.15 -1.28 15.11
CA ALA A 188 1.17 -2.32 15.40
C ALA A 188 0.92 -2.47 16.92
N ASP A 189 1.74 -1.86 17.78
CA ASP A 189 1.64 -2.07 19.21
C ASP A 189 0.35 -1.48 19.80
N LYS A 190 -0.28 -2.25 20.67
CA LYS A 190 -1.44 -1.80 21.45
C LYS A 190 -1.02 -0.67 22.40
N ILE A 191 -1.97 0.21 22.72
CA ILE A 191 -1.77 1.29 23.67
C ILE A 191 -1.25 0.72 25.00
N ASP A 192 -0.12 1.25 25.46
CA ASP A 192 0.53 0.84 26.70
C ASP A 192 0.00 1.63 27.91
N LEU A 193 0.47 1.28 29.12
CA LEU A 193 0.03 1.96 30.34
C LEU A 193 0.28 3.49 30.32
N PRO A 194 1.48 3.98 29.92
CA PRO A 194 1.69 5.41 29.64
C PRO A 194 0.66 6.02 28.69
N GLY A 195 0.33 5.33 27.60
CA GLY A 195 -0.68 5.76 26.64
C GLY A 195 -2.08 5.87 27.26
N TYR A 196 -2.51 4.88 28.06
CA TYR A 196 -3.77 4.97 28.80
C TYR A 196 -3.80 6.15 29.78
N VAL A 197 -2.68 6.43 30.46
CA VAL A 197 -2.56 7.60 31.35
C VAL A 197 -2.65 8.90 30.54
N CYS A 198 -2.05 8.97 29.35
CA CYS A 198 -2.15 10.10 28.45
C CYS A 198 -3.59 10.34 28.00
N LEU A 199 -4.29 9.29 27.55
CA LEU A 199 -5.70 9.34 27.13
C LEU A 199 -6.58 9.91 28.26
N ALA A 200 -6.45 9.36 29.46
CA ALA A 200 -7.24 9.75 30.62
C ALA A 200 -6.99 11.19 31.08
N ARG A 201 -5.76 11.70 30.93
CA ARG A 201 -5.40 13.06 31.35
C ARG A 201 -5.77 14.11 30.30
N ASN A 202 -5.47 13.85 29.04
CA ASN A 202 -5.48 14.86 27.98
C ASN A 202 -6.71 14.76 27.07
N CYS A 203 -7.19 13.54 26.80
CA CYS A 203 -8.26 13.29 25.81
C CYS A 203 -9.55 12.75 26.41
N ARG A 204 -9.74 12.82 27.74
CA ARG A 204 -10.90 12.23 28.43
C ARG A 204 -12.25 12.61 27.83
N LYS A 205 -12.40 13.86 27.39
CA LYS A 205 -13.67 14.37 26.87
C LYS A 205 -13.96 13.70 25.53
N GLN A 206 -13.01 13.72 24.62
CA GLN A 206 -13.12 13.14 23.29
C GLN A 206 -13.32 11.62 23.36
N VAL A 207 -12.60 10.95 24.26
CA VAL A 207 -12.81 9.51 24.54
C VAL A 207 -14.25 9.27 24.99
N VAL A 208 -14.73 9.98 26.02
CA VAL A 208 -16.09 9.78 26.56
C VAL A 208 -17.17 10.14 25.55
N ASP A 209 -16.99 11.21 24.79
CA ASP A 209 -17.95 11.64 23.78
C ASP A 209 -18.04 10.61 22.64
N CYS A 210 -16.91 10.06 22.19
CA CYS A 210 -16.89 9.02 21.15
C CYS A 210 -17.50 7.69 21.64
N VAL A 211 -17.07 7.16 22.79
CA VAL A 211 -17.57 5.83 23.24
C VAL A 211 -19.05 5.83 23.63
N ARG A 212 -19.66 7.01 23.81
CA ARG A 212 -21.10 7.18 24.07
C ARG A 212 -21.92 7.40 22.80
N ASP A 213 -21.27 7.69 21.68
CA ASP A 213 -21.90 7.78 20.37
C ASP A 213 -21.83 6.41 19.70
N ASP A 214 -22.99 5.85 19.34
CA ASP A 214 -23.07 4.47 18.83
C ASP A 214 -22.25 4.30 17.56
N MET A 215 -22.24 5.30 16.67
CA MET A 215 -21.52 5.24 15.40
C MET A 215 -20.01 5.39 15.59
N CYS A 216 -19.56 6.33 16.44
CA CYS A 216 -18.16 6.48 16.80
C CYS A 216 -17.62 5.23 17.51
N LYS A 217 -18.39 4.64 18.42
CA LYS A 217 -18.03 3.37 19.06
C LYS A 217 -17.95 2.23 18.03
N THR A 218 -18.89 2.15 17.10
CA THR A 218 -18.87 1.15 16.02
C THR A 218 -17.62 1.32 15.15
N ALA A 219 -17.21 2.55 14.86
CA ALA A 219 -15.95 2.82 14.14
C ALA A 219 -14.73 2.28 14.90
N LEU A 220 -14.65 2.51 16.22
CA LEU A 220 -13.56 2.00 17.05
C LEU A 220 -13.54 0.47 17.13
N ASP A 221 -14.71 -0.15 17.33
CA ASP A 221 -14.83 -1.60 17.42
C ASP A 221 -14.45 -2.25 16.07
N CYS A 222 -14.88 -1.67 14.94
CA CYS A 222 -14.50 -2.11 13.59
C CYS A 222 -12.97 -2.04 13.36
N LEU A 223 -12.34 -0.94 13.79
CA LEU A 223 -10.88 -0.77 13.66
C LEU A 223 -10.09 -1.76 14.53
N ASP A 224 -10.59 -2.13 15.71
CA ASP A 224 -9.95 -3.13 16.58
C ASP A 224 -10.04 -4.56 16.01
N GLU A 225 -11.04 -4.81 15.16
CA GLU A 225 -11.21 -6.08 14.42
C GLU A 225 -10.34 -6.17 13.16
N CYS A 226 -9.88 -5.04 12.61
CA CYS A 226 -8.97 -5.05 11.47
C CYS A 226 -7.61 -5.65 11.84
N GLY A 227 -6.99 -6.37 10.90
CA GLY A 227 -5.60 -6.78 11.02
C GLY A 227 -4.68 -5.56 11.16
N MET A 228 -3.58 -5.68 11.93
CA MET A 228 -2.71 -4.52 12.23
C MET A 228 -2.08 -3.84 11.00
N ASN A 229 -1.98 -4.56 9.88
CA ASN A 229 -1.51 -4.03 8.59
C ASN A 229 -2.63 -3.97 7.53
N ASP A 230 -3.87 -4.30 7.89
CA ASP A 230 -5.02 -4.29 6.98
C ASP A 230 -5.55 -2.86 6.84
N GLN A 231 -4.87 -2.10 6.00
CA GLN A 231 -5.20 -0.71 5.73
C GLN A 231 -6.51 -0.58 4.94
N VAL A 232 -6.88 -1.58 4.14
CA VAL A 232 -8.14 -1.61 3.37
C VAL A 232 -9.33 -1.76 4.32
N CYS A 233 -9.26 -2.71 5.27
CA CYS A 233 -10.24 -2.84 6.35
C CYS A 233 -10.34 -1.56 7.14
N SER A 234 -9.20 -1.02 7.58
CA SER A 234 -9.16 0.20 8.40
C SER A 234 -9.84 1.37 7.67
N TYR A 235 -9.53 1.55 6.39
CA TYR A 235 -10.14 2.59 5.58
C TYR A 235 -11.64 2.36 5.38
N ARG A 236 -12.07 1.13 5.08
CA ARG A 236 -13.50 0.79 4.96
C ARG A 236 -14.27 1.01 6.25
N CYS A 237 -13.72 0.65 7.41
CA CYS A 237 -14.30 0.93 8.73
C CYS A 237 -14.52 2.43 8.92
N LEU A 238 -13.47 3.24 8.69
CA LEU A 238 -13.55 4.69 8.79
C LEU A 238 -14.64 5.23 7.86
N ARG A 239 -14.65 4.84 6.60
CA ARG A 239 -15.64 5.35 5.63
C ARG A 239 -17.07 4.88 5.90
N SER A 240 -17.24 3.77 6.60
CA SER A 240 -18.56 3.26 6.96
C SER A 240 -19.16 3.99 8.16
N TYR A 241 -18.32 4.37 9.13
CA TYR A 241 -18.76 4.76 10.48
C TYR A 241 -18.15 6.08 10.99
N GLU A 242 -17.36 6.81 10.20
CA GLU A 242 -16.74 8.06 10.64
C GLU A 242 -17.77 9.10 11.08
N THR A 243 -17.44 9.83 12.14
CA THR A 243 -18.24 10.93 12.68
C THR A 243 -17.33 12.10 13.06
N PRO A 244 -17.86 13.32 13.20
CA PRO A 244 -17.08 14.43 13.76
C PRO A 244 -16.48 14.11 15.14
N LEU A 245 -17.17 13.31 15.97
CA LEU A 245 -16.66 12.87 17.27
C LEU A 245 -15.47 11.93 17.13
N PHE A 246 -15.48 11.05 16.12
CA PHE A 246 -14.34 10.20 15.80
C PHE A 246 -13.14 11.05 15.39
N THR A 247 -13.34 12.02 14.49
CA THR A 247 -12.28 12.93 14.05
C THR A 247 -11.67 13.72 15.22
N ASP A 248 -12.50 14.22 16.14
CA ASP A 248 -12.04 14.92 17.35
C ASP A 248 -11.25 13.99 18.29
N PHE A 249 -11.70 12.74 18.42
CA PHE A 249 -11.00 11.69 19.16
C PHE A 249 -9.62 11.40 18.54
N ALA A 250 -9.57 11.04 17.25
CA ALA A 250 -8.34 10.72 16.54
C ALA A 250 -7.34 11.88 16.57
N LEU A 251 -7.82 13.11 16.33
CA LEU A 251 -6.99 14.32 16.40
C LEU A 251 -6.39 14.53 17.80
N CYS A 252 -7.16 14.29 18.86
CA CYS A 252 -6.66 14.43 20.23
C CYS A 252 -5.59 13.37 20.54
N VAL A 253 -5.93 12.10 20.29
CA VAL A 253 -5.11 10.94 20.68
C VAL A 253 -3.83 10.88 19.87
N MET A 254 -3.91 11.04 18.55
CA MET A 254 -2.75 10.87 17.65
C MET A 254 -1.96 12.17 17.49
N GLN A 255 -2.63 13.27 17.12
CA GLN A 255 -1.90 14.47 16.69
C GLN A 255 -1.55 15.43 17.83
N LYS A 256 -2.52 15.77 18.69
CA LYS A 256 -2.32 16.80 19.73
C LYS A 256 -1.46 16.31 20.88
N HIS A 257 -1.64 15.05 21.29
CA HIS A 257 -0.96 14.49 22.45
C HIS A 257 -0.10 13.27 22.15
N ASN A 258 -0.22 12.67 20.96
CA ASN A 258 0.49 11.46 20.55
C ASN A 258 0.52 10.41 21.67
N CYS A 259 -0.65 10.07 22.20
CA CYS A 259 -0.77 9.15 23.33
C CYS A 259 -0.34 7.72 22.99
N MET A 260 -0.19 7.39 21.69
CA MET A 260 0.39 6.12 21.24
C MET A 260 1.92 6.19 21.08
N ASN A 261 2.51 7.38 21.23
CA ASN A 261 3.94 7.64 21.07
C ASN A 261 4.52 7.15 19.72
N ASN A 262 3.72 7.26 18.66
CA ASN A 262 4.13 6.86 17.32
C ASN A 262 5.00 7.94 16.66
N ASP A 263 5.97 7.48 15.85
CA ASP A 263 6.92 8.35 15.15
C ASP A 263 7.43 7.73 13.84
N ALA A 264 6.54 7.47 12.89
CA ALA A 264 6.95 6.94 11.59
C ALA A 264 7.66 7.98 10.72
N LYS A 265 8.72 7.55 10.04
CA LYS A 265 9.51 8.39 9.14
C LYS A 265 9.27 8.00 7.69
N ILE A 266 9.24 9.01 6.82
CA ILE A 266 9.21 8.79 5.38
C ILE A 266 10.48 8.05 4.98
N GLN A 267 10.33 6.93 4.28
CA GLN A 267 11.44 6.09 3.85
C GLN A 267 12.32 6.82 2.82
N THR A 268 13.64 6.66 2.93
CA THR A 268 14.58 7.26 1.98
C THR A 268 14.83 6.36 0.76
N LEU A 269 14.61 5.06 0.91
CA LEU A 269 14.73 4.05 -0.14
C LEU A 269 13.33 3.60 -0.62
N PRO A 270 13.20 3.19 -1.89
CA PRO A 270 14.22 3.29 -2.94
C PRO A 270 14.45 4.76 -3.32
N GLU A 271 15.64 5.05 -3.85
CA GLU A 271 15.94 6.38 -4.38
C GLU A 271 15.30 6.54 -5.76
N VAL A 272 14.16 7.22 -5.81
CA VAL A 272 13.43 7.49 -7.06
C VAL A 272 13.54 8.98 -7.39
N SER A 273 14.13 9.30 -8.54
CA SER A 273 14.14 10.65 -9.12
C SER A 273 12.99 10.82 -10.11
N SER A 274 12.58 12.07 -10.35
CA SER A 274 11.70 12.37 -11.49
C SER A 274 12.41 12.10 -12.81
N ILE A 275 11.66 11.90 -13.89
CA ILE A 275 12.19 11.94 -15.25
C ILE A 275 12.97 13.24 -15.49
N THR A 276 14.01 13.18 -16.31
CA THR A 276 14.88 14.33 -16.58
C THR A 276 14.53 15.05 -17.87
N THR A 277 13.79 14.40 -18.77
CA THR A 277 13.40 14.92 -20.08
C THR A 277 11.96 14.55 -20.38
N TRP A 278 11.27 15.41 -21.13
CA TRP A 278 9.91 15.17 -21.64
C TRP A 278 9.77 15.88 -22.99
N ARG A 279 9.23 15.20 -24.00
CA ARG A 279 9.15 15.68 -25.39
C ARG A 279 10.49 16.05 -26.01
N GLY A 280 11.53 15.31 -25.65
CA GLY A 280 12.91 15.55 -26.08
C GLY A 280 13.60 16.76 -25.43
N GLU A 281 12.90 17.51 -24.57
CA GLU A 281 13.43 18.70 -23.89
C GLU A 281 13.71 18.41 -22.41
N PRO A 282 14.65 19.15 -21.76
CA PRO A 282 14.87 19.04 -20.32
C PRO A 282 13.60 19.34 -19.52
N LEU A 283 13.32 18.56 -18.49
CA LEU A 283 12.18 18.78 -17.63
C LEU A 283 12.35 20.09 -16.84
N THR A 284 11.37 20.99 -16.97
CA THR A 284 11.26 22.25 -16.22
C THR A 284 10.14 22.16 -15.18
N ASP A 285 10.08 23.11 -14.24
CA ASP A 285 8.96 23.18 -13.28
C ASP A 285 7.60 23.35 -13.99
N GLU A 286 7.56 24.06 -15.12
CA GLU A 286 6.35 24.28 -15.92
C GLU A 286 5.91 23.00 -16.63
N SER A 287 6.83 22.32 -17.32
CA SER A 287 6.51 21.05 -17.98
C SER A 287 6.16 19.96 -16.97
N ALA A 288 6.81 19.94 -15.80
CA ALA A 288 6.48 19.02 -14.73
C ALA A 288 5.07 19.26 -14.16
N GLN A 289 4.73 20.53 -13.90
CA GLN A 289 3.36 20.89 -13.49
C GLN A 289 2.35 20.49 -14.57
N ARG A 290 2.67 20.69 -15.86
CA ARG A 290 1.81 20.27 -16.97
C ARG A 290 1.57 18.77 -16.99
N ILE A 291 2.57 17.93 -16.68
CA ILE A 291 2.38 16.48 -16.57
C ILE A 291 1.42 16.14 -15.42
N TYR A 292 1.56 16.77 -14.25
CA TYR A 292 0.61 16.58 -13.15
C TYR A 292 -0.81 17.00 -13.54
N GLU A 293 -0.97 18.17 -14.16
CA GLU A 293 -2.27 18.68 -14.64
C GLU A 293 -2.91 17.78 -15.69
N GLY A 294 -2.12 17.02 -16.47
CA GLY A 294 -2.62 15.93 -17.32
C GLY A 294 -3.65 16.40 -18.35
N HIS A 295 -4.87 15.90 -18.25
CA HIS A 295 -5.96 16.27 -19.14
C HIS A 295 -6.85 17.38 -18.60
N PHE A 296 -6.60 17.90 -17.39
CA PHE A 296 -7.50 18.85 -16.74
C PHE A 296 -7.68 20.11 -17.59
N LEU A 297 -8.95 20.44 -17.88
CA LEU A 297 -9.39 21.52 -18.76
C LEU A 297 -8.98 21.41 -20.24
N GLU A 298 -8.27 20.37 -20.64
CA GLU A 298 -8.06 20.05 -22.05
C GLU A 298 -9.36 19.53 -22.67
N PRO A 299 -9.57 19.71 -23.99
CA PRO A 299 -10.72 19.14 -24.68
C PRO A 299 -10.77 17.61 -24.52
N MET A 300 -11.89 17.08 -24.02
CA MET A 300 -12.10 15.64 -23.87
C MET A 300 -12.13 14.94 -25.22
N SER A 301 -11.50 13.77 -25.31
CA SER A 301 -11.70 12.85 -26.43
C SER A 301 -13.05 12.13 -26.34
N ALA A 302 -13.45 11.48 -27.42
CA ALA A 302 -14.64 10.63 -27.43
C ALA A 302 -14.54 9.48 -26.41
N GLU A 303 -13.36 8.88 -26.27
CA GLU A 303 -13.07 7.81 -25.32
C GLU A 303 -13.21 8.29 -23.88
N THR A 304 -12.61 9.44 -23.53
CA THR A 304 -12.74 10.04 -22.19
C THR A 304 -14.18 10.41 -21.88
N ALA A 305 -14.91 11.00 -22.84
CA ALA A 305 -16.32 11.35 -22.64
C ALA A 305 -17.20 10.12 -22.44
N ALA A 306 -16.96 9.04 -23.21
CA ALA A 306 -17.63 7.76 -23.02
C ALA A 306 -17.31 7.12 -21.66
N ALA A 307 -16.05 7.23 -21.22
CA ALA A 307 -15.57 6.73 -19.94
C ALA A 307 -16.22 7.43 -18.73
N LEU A 308 -16.69 8.68 -18.91
CA LEU A 308 -17.47 9.45 -17.92
C LEU A 308 -18.99 9.20 -18.00
N GLY A 309 -19.48 8.39 -18.94
CA GLY A 309 -20.91 8.10 -19.09
C GLY A 309 -21.78 9.33 -19.35
N GLY A 310 -21.20 10.42 -19.87
CA GLY A 310 -21.89 11.67 -20.17
C GLY A 310 -22.26 12.54 -18.96
N SER A 311 -21.87 12.17 -17.72
CA SER A 311 -22.23 12.93 -16.51
C SER A 311 -21.56 14.31 -16.41
N TRP A 312 -20.47 14.52 -17.15
CA TRP A 312 -19.60 15.70 -17.02
C TRP A 312 -19.33 16.46 -18.32
N GLY A 313 -20.01 16.09 -19.42
CA GLY A 313 -19.83 16.72 -20.72
C GLY A 313 -19.75 15.71 -21.86
N SER A 314 -19.50 16.23 -23.06
CA SER A 314 -19.31 15.48 -24.30
C SER A 314 -17.91 15.69 -24.87
N GLU A 315 -17.59 14.99 -25.96
CA GLU A 315 -16.35 15.23 -26.73
C GLU A 315 -16.16 16.73 -27.03
N GLY A 316 -14.95 17.24 -26.78
CA GLY A 316 -14.58 18.63 -26.96
C GLY A 316 -14.87 19.55 -25.76
N ASP A 317 -15.69 19.13 -24.80
CA ASP A 317 -15.86 19.88 -23.54
C ASP A 317 -14.58 19.77 -22.67
N PRO A 318 -14.31 20.73 -21.77
CA PRO A 318 -13.15 20.67 -20.89
C PRO A 318 -13.20 19.46 -19.95
N THR A 319 -12.11 18.69 -19.89
CA THR A 319 -12.00 17.51 -19.01
C THR A 319 -11.99 17.96 -17.54
N PRO A 320 -12.84 17.39 -16.66
CA PRO A 320 -12.95 17.85 -15.27
C PRO A 320 -11.90 17.25 -14.33
N PHE A 321 -11.00 16.40 -14.83
CA PHE A 321 -9.94 15.74 -14.05
C PHE A 321 -8.62 15.72 -14.81
N SER A 322 -7.51 15.51 -14.10
CA SER A 322 -6.17 15.40 -14.69
C SER A 322 -5.90 14.00 -15.22
N TRP A 323 -6.13 12.99 -14.39
CA TRP A 323 -5.85 11.60 -14.72
C TRP A 323 -6.91 10.67 -14.14
N ARG A 324 -7.13 9.54 -14.81
CA ARG A 324 -7.91 8.43 -14.29
C ARG A 324 -6.98 7.25 -14.02
N VAL A 325 -7.02 6.72 -12.81
CA VAL A 325 -6.07 5.69 -12.37
C VAL A 325 -6.39 4.38 -13.07
N ILE A 326 -5.35 3.75 -13.64
CA ILE A 326 -5.39 2.41 -14.21
C ILE A 326 -5.12 1.39 -13.11
N ALA A 327 -4.02 1.60 -12.38
CA ALA A 327 -3.58 0.73 -11.30
C ALA A 327 -2.70 1.50 -10.31
N GLY A 328 -2.65 1.04 -9.06
CA GLY A 328 -1.70 1.55 -8.08
C GLY A 328 -1.20 0.47 -7.11
N GLN A 329 -0.10 0.74 -6.44
CA GLN A 329 0.61 -0.26 -5.64
C GLN A 329 0.16 -0.32 -4.17
N ASN A 330 -0.36 0.77 -3.60
CA ASN A 330 -0.70 0.76 -2.17
C ASN A 330 -2.14 0.32 -1.98
N ALA A 331 -2.33 -0.84 -1.33
CA ALA A 331 -3.63 -1.40 -1.03
C ALA A 331 -4.60 -0.40 -0.39
N ALA A 332 -4.10 0.44 0.53
CA ALA A 332 -4.89 1.36 1.33
C ALA A 332 -5.64 2.44 0.54
N TYR A 333 -5.15 2.79 -0.64
CA TYR A 333 -5.67 3.90 -1.45
C TYR A 333 -6.00 3.45 -2.87
N ASP A 334 -5.23 2.50 -3.41
CA ASP A 334 -5.22 2.19 -4.83
C ASP A 334 -6.10 0.99 -5.20
N GLN A 335 -6.69 0.26 -4.23
CA GLN A 335 -7.63 -0.84 -4.49
C GLN A 335 -9.08 -0.38 -4.72
N PHE A 336 -9.40 0.87 -4.40
CA PHE A 336 -10.77 1.37 -4.50
C PHE A 336 -11.20 1.60 -5.95
N PRO A 337 -12.48 1.34 -6.30
CA PRO A 337 -12.97 1.56 -7.65
C PRO A 337 -13.05 3.06 -8.02
N CYS A 338 -13.12 3.32 -9.32
CA CYS A 338 -13.43 4.63 -9.89
C CYS A 338 -12.55 5.78 -9.37
N GLN A 339 -11.25 5.76 -9.65
CA GLN A 339 -10.34 6.77 -9.13
C GLN A 339 -9.95 7.83 -10.18
N TYR A 340 -10.06 9.09 -9.77
CA TYR A 340 -9.69 10.27 -10.52
C TYR A 340 -8.69 11.09 -9.72
N GLN A 341 -7.77 11.72 -10.42
CA GLN A 341 -6.79 12.66 -9.88
C GLN A 341 -7.05 14.02 -10.50
N ILE A 342 -7.13 15.06 -9.66
CA ILE A 342 -7.34 16.43 -10.11
C ILE A 342 -6.21 17.29 -9.56
N PHE A 343 -5.31 17.70 -10.45
CA PHE A 343 -4.23 18.62 -10.17
C PHE A 343 -4.53 19.97 -10.81
N TYR A 344 -4.42 21.05 -10.04
CA TYR A 344 -4.71 22.40 -10.55
C TYR A 344 -3.93 23.47 -9.83
N ALA A 345 -3.65 24.56 -10.54
CA ALA A 345 -2.87 25.67 -10.01
C ALA A 345 -3.50 26.28 -8.73
N GLY A 346 -2.64 26.51 -7.73
CA GLY A 346 -2.97 27.28 -6.55
C GLY A 346 -2.80 28.79 -6.75
N GLY A 347 -3.14 29.58 -5.73
CA GLY A 347 -3.06 31.04 -5.81
C GLY A 347 -1.64 31.63 -5.81
N ALA A 348 -0.62 30.83 -5.50
CA ALA A 348 0.79 31.25 -5.50
C ALA A 348 1.58 30.59 -6.65
N ARG A 349 2.65 31.26 -7.10
CA ARG A 349 3.54 30.73 -8.15
C ARG A 349 4.11 29.38 -7.74
N SER A 350 3.99 28.37 -8.62
CA SER A 350 4.44 26.99 -8.38
C SER A 350 3.76 26.31 -7.18
N SER A 351 2.60 26.81 -6.75
CA SER A 351 1.70 26.07 -5.85
C SER A 351 0.63 25.37 -6.66
N MET A 352 0.29 24.16 -6.24
CA MET A 352 -0.74 23.33 -6.87
C MET A 352 -1.61 22.74 -5.75
N TRP A 353 -2.86 22.45 -6.10
CA TRP A 353 -3.75 21.62 -5.30
C TRP A 353 -3.87 20.27 -5.98
N TYR A 354 -3.99 19.23 -5.17
CA TYR A 354 -4.26 17.88 -5.63
C TYR A 354 -5.51 17.37 -4.92
N GLN A 355 -6.42 16.79 -5.69
CA GLN A 355 -7.61 16.15 -5.17
C GLN A 355 -7.76 14.76 -5.77
N PRO A 356 -7.50 13.69 -5.00
CA PRO A 356 -7.95 12.37 -5.37
C PRO A 356 -9.46 12.27 -5.11
N VAL A 357 -10.16 11.70 -6.09
CA VAL A 357 -11.59 11.38 -6.03
C VAL A 357 -11.75 9.90 -6.31
N PHE A 358 -12.27 9.13 -5.36
CA PHE A 358 -12.49 7.69 -5.55
C PHE A 358 -13.73 7.18 -4.85
N ARG A 359 -14.27 6.07 -5.31
CA ARG A 359 -15.47 5.45 -4.74
C ARG A 359 -15.06 4.40 -3.72
N VAL A 360 -15.71 4.42 -2.56
CA VAL A 360 -15.51 3.42 -1.51
C VAL A 360 -16.80 2.63 -1.35
N ASP A 361 -16.69 1.31 -1.49
CA ASP A 361 -17.77 0.38 -1.17
C ASP A 361 -17.67 0.09 0.34
N THR A 362 -18.62 0.62 1.11
CA THR A 362 -18.65 0.55 2.58
C THR A 362 -19.07 -0.84 3.09
N LEU A 363 -18.82 -1.12 4.36
CA LEU A 363 -19.13 -2.41 4.98
C LEU A 363 -20.65 -2.67 5.08
N ASP A 364 -21.45 -1.61 5.09
CA ASP A 364 -22.92 -1.67 5.04
C ASP A 364 -23.48 -1.63 3.60
N GLY A 365 -22.64 -1.75 2.58
CA GLY A 365 -23.03 -1.91 1.18
C GLY A 365 -23.40 -0.62 0.44
N ARG A 366 -23.12 0.55 1.03
CA ARG A 366 -23.26 1.84 0.34
C ARG A 366 -22.05 2.11 -0.55
N ASN A 367 -22.27 2.95 -1.56
CA ASN A 367 -21.21 3.54 -2.37
C ASN A 367 -21.04 5.00 -1.96
N VAL A 368 -19.87 5.38 -1.46
CA VAL A 368 -19.58 6.76 -1.06
C VAL A 368 -18.37 7.31 -1.82
N TRP A 369 -18.46 8.55 -2.26
CA TRP A 369 -17.33 9.24 -2.89
C TRP A 369 -16.43 9.87 -1.83
N ARG A 370 -15.13 9.59 -1.92
CA ARG A 370 -14.09 10.28 -1.16
C ARG A 370 -13.48 11.37 -2.02
N VAL A 371 -13.45 12.59 -1.51
CA VAL A 371 -12.71 13.71 -2.10
C VAL A 371 -11.77 14.31 -1.06
N SER A 372 -10.46 14.12 -1.25
CA SER A 372 -9.46 14.72 -0.36
C SER A 372 -8.87 15.98 -0.96
N ASP A 373 -8.29 16.84 -0.12
CA ASP A 373 -7.74 18.13 -0.55
C ASP A 373 -6.30 18.27 -0.06
N TYR A 374 -5.35 18.17 -0.98
CA TYR A 374 -3.92 18.17 -0.72
C TYR A 374 -3.31 19.48 -1.18
N ARG A 375 -2.51 20.07 -0.31
CA ARG A 375 -1.63 21.18 -0.71
C ARG A 375 -0.35 20.60 -1.30
N CYS A 376 -0.04 20.97 -2.54
CA CYS A 376 1.21 20.60 -3.20
C CYS A 376 2.20 21.76 -3.15
N ARG A 377 3.43 21.47 -2.70
CA ARG A 377 4.55 22.42 -2.66
C ARG A 377 5.73 21.86 -3.44
N ARG A 378 6.27 22.66 -4.35
CA ARG A 378 7.47 22.31 -5.11
C ARG A 378 8.69 22.21 -4.19
N GLU A 379 9.40 21.09 -4.26
CA GLU A 379 10.63 20.81 -3.49
C GLU A 379 11.87 21.47 -4.14
N ARG A 380 12.22 22.69 -3.73
CA ARG A 380 13.22 23.51 -4.45
C ARG A 380 14.63 22.91 -4.53
N ASP A 381 14.98 22.02 -3.61
CA ASP A 381 16.29 21.37 -3.54
C ASP A 381 16.33 20.04 -4.35
N GLU A 382 15.24 19.72 -5.05
CA GLU A 382 15.08 18.51 -5.87
C GLU A 382 14.85 18.86 -7.35
N PRO A 383 15.10 17.92 -8.27
CA PRO A 383 14.79 18.10 -9.69
C PRO A 383 13.31 18.46 -9.93
N PRO A 384 12.99 19.13 -11.06
CA PRO A 384 11.60 19.36 -11.45
C PRO A 384 10.73 18.09 -11.39
N GLY A 385 9.45 18.27 -11.07
CA GLY A 385 8.54 17.14 -10.84
C GLY A 385 8.55 16.55 -9.43
N ALA A 386 9.37 17.09 -8.51
CA ALA A 386 9.31 16.72 -7.10
C ALA A 386 8.42 17.68 -6.29
N TYR A 387 7.37 17.13 -5.65
CA TYR A 387 6.43 17.87 -4.81
C TYR A 387 6.26 17.23 -3.43
N GLU A 388 6.17 18.06 -2.41
CA GLU A 388 5.63 17.68 -1.10
C GLU A 388 4.12 17.91 -1.10
N LEU A 389 3.38 16.86 -0.85
CA LEU A 389 1.92 16.84 -0.69
C LEU A 389 1.60 16.72 0.79
N THR A 390 0.71 17.59 1.29
CA THR A 390 0.26 17.55 2.68
C THR A 390 -1.26 17.57 2.73
N PHE A 391 -1.84 16.65 3.50
CA PHE A 391 -3.26 16.63 3.80
C PHE A 391 -3.51 16.23 5.26
N CYS A 392 -4.73 16.50 5.71
CA CYS A 392 -5.23 15.99 6.98
C CYS A 392 -6.57 15.31 6.70
N ASP A 393 -6.69 14.04 7.07
CA ASP A 393 -7.91 13.27 6.94
C ASP A 393 -8.24 12.61 8.28
N ASN A 394 -9.50 12.67 8.70
CA ASN A 394 -9.97 12.04 9.95
C ASN A 394 -9.10 12.35 11.18
N GLY A 395 -8.57 13.57 11.26
CA GLY A 395 -7.72 14.02 12.36
C GLY A 395 -6.29 13.49 12.29
N VAL A 396 -5.89 12.86 11.19
CA VAL A 396 -4.54 12.37 10.92
C VAL A 396 -3.90 13.21 9.81
N VAL A 397 -2.74 13.80 10.10
CA VAL A 397 -1.93 14.51 9.12
C VAL A 397 -0.97 13.53 8.47
N SER A 398 -0.93 13.55 7.14
CA SER A 398 0.08 12.83 6.36
C SER A 398 0.85 13.80 5.46
N ARG A 399 2.11 13.45 5.24
CA ARG A 399 3.04 14.14 4.35
C ARG A 399 3.61 13.14 3.37
N GLU A 400 3.60 13.51 2.11
CA GLU A 400 3.99 12.65 1.01
C GLU A 400 4.94 13.40 0.08
N LYS A 401 5.90 12.68 -0.48
CA LYS A 401 6.80 13.18 -1.52
C LYS A 401 6.49 12.45 -2.82
N TRP A 402 6.04 13.21 -3.80
CA TRP A 402 5.65 12.72 -5.11
C TRP A 402 6.70 13.06 -6.16
N ARG A 403 6.88 12.15 -7.13
CA ARG A 403 7.78 12.26 -8.28
C ARG A 403 7.06 11.78 -9.54
N ILE A 404 7.42 12.38 -10.67
CA ILE A 404 7.03 11.88 -11.99
C ILE A 404 8.03 10.78 -12.37
N ALA A 405 7.69 9.52 -12.10
CA ALA A 405 8.56 8.38 -12.40
C ALA A 405 8.63 8.07 -13.90
N GLY A 406 7.54 8.34 -14.63
CA GLY A 406 7.45 8.20 -16.07
C GLY A 406 6.25 8.95 -16.61
N ALA A 407 6.30 9.40 -17.86
CA ALA A 407 5.14 9.93 -18.56
C ALA A 407 5.37 9.85 -20.07
N ALA A 408 4.33 9.50 -20.82
CA ALA A 408 4.37 9.57 -22.28
C ALA A 408 4.44 11.03 -22.76
N ASP A 409 5.10 11.26 -23.88
CA ASP A 409 5.18 12.57 -24.52
C ASP A 409 3.80 13.12 -24.90
N ASP A 410 2.89 12.25 -25.34
CA ASP A 410 1.51 12.59 -25.68
C ASP A 410 0.54 12.58 -24.49
N LEU A 411 1.04 12.30 -23.27
CA LEU A 411 0.23 12.11 -22.06
C LEU A 411 -0.76 10.95 -22.14
N SER A 412 -0.55 9.96 -23.01
CA SER A 412 -1.34 8.72 -23.01
C SER A 412 -1.26 7.97 -21.68
N TRP A 413 -0.14 8.11 -20.95
CA TRP A 413 0.00 7.67 -19.57
C TRP A 413 0.93 8.55 -18.73
N GLY A 414 0.73 8.51 -17.43
CA GLY A 414 1.61 9.06 -16.41
C GLY A 414 1.80 8.07 -15.26
N LEU A 415 3.02 7.96 -14.77
CA LEU A 415 3.39 7.16 -13.59
C LEU A 415 3.93 8.08 -12.51
N PHE A 416 3.24 8.10 -11.37
CA PHE A 416 3.58 8.95 -10.24
C PHE A 416 4.01 8.10 -9.06
N PHE A 417 5.29 8.19 -8.69
CA PHE A 417 5.80 7.54 -7.49
C PHE A 417 5.59 8.43 -6.28
N TYR A 418 5.19 7.84 -5.17
CA TYR A 418 5.04 8.55 -3.90
C TYR A 418 5.62 7.76 -2.75
N ARG A 419 6.06 8.50 -1.74
CA ARG A 419 6.45 7.99 -0.43
C ARG A 419 5.89 8.90 0.64
N GLY A 420 5.28 8.33 1.65
CA GLY A 420 4.52 9.08 2.65
C GLY A 420 4.70 8.56 4.04
N ALA A 421 4.32 9.39 5.01
CA ALA A 421 4.13 8.95 6.37
C ALA A 421 3.00 9.72 7.04
N ALA A 422 2.08 8.96 7.63
CA ALA A 422 1.24 9.42 8.72
C ALA A 422 2.04 9.25 10.03
N GLU A 423 3.00 10.14 10.26
CA GLU A 423 4.02 10.04 11.32
C GLU A 423 3.43 9.68 12.69
N ARG A 424 2.34 10.35 13.09
CA ARG A 424 1.65 10.12 14.37
C ARG A 424 0.70 8.94 14.38
N ALA A 425 0.33 8.41 13.22
CA ALA A 425 -0.34 7.12 13.12
C ALA A 425 0.67 5.96 13.12
N GLY A 426 1.98 6.25 13.03
CA GLY A 426 3.02 5.22 12.99
C GLY A 426 3.15 4.55 11.62
N GLN A 427 2.50 5.08 10.59
CA GLN A 427 2.49 4.47 9.27
C GLN A 427 3.41 5.22 8.31
N ALA A 428 4.28 4.48 7.64
CA ALA A 428 5.05 4.92 6.49
C ALA A 428 4.75 3.99 5.32
N TYR A 429 4.73 4.54 4.11
CA TYR A 429 4.36 3.81 2.91
C TYR A 429 5.08 4.36 1.70
N ILE A 430 5.22 3.50 0.70
CA ILE A 430 5.58 3.87 -0.67
C ILE A 430 4.50 3.37 -1.59
N GLY A 431 4.48 3.87 -2.82
CA GLY A 431 3.62 3.35 -3.86
C GLY A 431 3.86 4.09 -5.17
N ALA A 432 3.17 3.62 -6.21
CA ALA A 432 3.06 4.34 -7.45
C ALA A 432 1.64 4.24 -7.98
N VAL A 433 1.22 5.27 -8.69
CA VAL A 433 -0.05 5.32 -9.42
C VAL A 433 0.24 5.44 -10.90
N LEU A 434 -0.23 4.48 -11.68
CA LEU A 434 -0.27 4.52 -13.14
C LEU A 434 -1.64 5.02 -13.57
N ALA A 435 -1.68 6.02 -14.44
CA ALA A 435 -2.92 6.64 -14.86
C ALA A 435 -2.91 7.03 -16.35
N SER A 436 -4.10 7.15 -16.92
CA SER A 436 -4.35 7.55 -18.31
C SER A 436 -5.56 8.50 -18.40
N ALA A 437 -5.88 8.97 -19.61
CA ALA A 437 -7.01 9.86 -19.85
C ALA A 437 -8.37 9.19 -19.56
N ASP A 438 -8.48 7.88 -19.82
CA ASP A 438 -9.75 7.13 -19.82
C ASP A 438 -9.77 5.99 -18.78
N GLY A 439 -8.64 5.74 -18.11
CA GLY A 439 -8.47 4.71 -17.10
C GLY A 439 -8.22 3.32 -17.68
N ASN A 440 -7.93 3.22 -18.98
CA ASN A 440 -7.49 1.99 -19.63
C ASN A 440 -5.97 1.89 -19.70
N TRP A 441 -5.46 0.65 -19.76
CA TRP A 441 -4.04 0.39 -19.96
C TRP A 441 -3.51 1.02 -21.26
N PRO A 442 -2.24 1.48 -21.28
CA PRO A 442 -1.61 1.97 -22.50
C PRO A 442 -1.51 0.88 -23.57
N PRO A 443 -1.34 1.26 -24.85
CA PRO A 443 -1.10 0.31 -25.93
C PRO A 443 0.13 -0.57 -25.66
N ALA A 444 0.14 -1.79 -26.22
CA ALA A 444 1.20 -2.78 -26.02
C ALA A 444 2.59 -2.25 -26.37
N GLU A 445 2.69 -1.33 -27.33
CA GLU A 445 3.94 -0.72 -27.78
C GLU A 445 4.58 0.20 -26.72
N GLN A 446 3.79 0.74 -25.80
CA GLN A 446 4.24 1.64 -24.73
C GLN A 446 4.47 0.92 -23.40
N MET A 447 3.93 -0.28 -23.24
CA MET A 447 4.06 -1.07 -22.01
C MET A 447 5.50 -1.36 -21.57
N PRO A 448 6.48 -1.58 -22.47
CA PRO A 448 7.87 -1.72 -22.05
C PRO A 448 8.40 -0.51 -21.28
N ASP A 449 8.01 0.71 -21.66
CA ASP A 449 8.40 1.93 -20.96
C ASP A 449 7.70 2.07 -19.60
N VAL A 450 6.44 1.62 -19.51
CA VAL A 450 5.68 1.56 -18.25
C VAL A 450 6.35 0.59 -17.27
N GLU A 451 6.67 -0.64 -17.70
CA GLU A 451 7.36 -1.63 -16.87
C GLU A 451 8.74 -1.13 -16.44
N ALA A 452 9.50 -0.50 -17.34
CA ALA A 452 10.80 0.09 -16.98
C ALA A 452 10.68 1.20 -15.93
N ALA A 453 9.68 2.08 -16.05
CA ALA A 453 9.45 3.16 -15.07
C ALA A 453 9.00 2.61 -13.70
N LEU A 454 8.18 1.56 -13.67
CA LEU A 454 7.80 0.85 -12.45
C LEU A 454 9.00 0.18 -11.79
N ASN A 455 9.81 -0.55 -12.56
CA ASN A 455 11.02 -1.22 -12.07
C ASN A 455 12.04 -0.22 -11.51
N ALA A 456 12.16 0.98 -12.11
CA ALA A 456 12.98 2.06 -11.58
C ALA A 456 12.48 2.60 -10.23
N CYS A 457 11.19 2.42 -9.93
CA CYS A 457 10.62 2.68 -8.61
C CYS A 457 10.79 1.50 -7.63
N GLY A 458 11.34 0.38 -8.08
CA GLY A 458 11.37 -0.86 -7.31
C GLY A 458 9.96 -1.43 -7.09
N ILE A 459 9.07 -1.27 -8.07
CA ILE A 459 7.71 -1.81 -8.07
C ILE A 459 7.58 -2.71 -9.28
N GLU A 460 7.08 -3.92 -9.08
CA GLU A 460 6.81 -4.87 -10.14
C GLU A 460 5.34 -4.81 -10.57
N LEU A 461 5.05 -5.19 -11.82
CA LEU A 461 3.67 -5.14 -12.35
C LEU A 461 2.68 -5.98 -11.56
N TRP A 462 3.09 -7.14 -11.06
CA TRP A 462 2.24 -8.03 -10.24
C TRP A 462 1.94 -7.48 -8.85
N GLU A 463 2.57 -6.37 -8.45
CA GLU A 463 2.26 -5.64 -7.20
C GLU A 463 1.20 -4.55 -7.41
N MET A 464 0.79 -4.29 -8.65
CA MET A 464 -0.17 -3.24 -8.98
C MET A 464 -1.60 -3.76 -8.88
N TYR A 465 -2.41 -3.13 -8.04
CA TYR A 465 -3.86 -3.37 -7.99
C TYR A 465 -4.52 -2.62 -9.13
N GLU A 466 -5.20 -3.36 -10.00
CA GLU A 466 -5.98 -2.77 -11.08
C GLU A 466 -7.26 -2.11 -10.55
N VAL A 467 -7.46 -0.85 -10.91
CA VAL A 467 -8.64 -0.08 -10.51
C VAL A 467 -9.83 -0.47 -11.38
N CYS A 468 -10.93 -0.88 -10.72
CA CYS A 468 -12.18 -1.10 -11.42
C CYS A 468 -12.81 0.24 -11.82
N ASN A 469 -12.69 0.58 -13.10
CA ASN A 469 -13.22 1.81 -13.71
C ASN A 469 -14.63 1.64 -14.30
N LYS A 470 -15.44 0.73 -13.75
CA LYS A 470 -16.80 0.42 -14.21
C LYS A 470 -17.85 1.03 -13.29
N SER A 471 -18.96 1.48 -13.87
CA SER A 471 -20.13 2.02 -13.14
C SER A 471 -19.78 3.19 -12.20
N CYS A 472 -18.99 4.14 -12.72
CA CYS A 472 -18.56 5.34 -11.99
C CYS A 472 -19.58 6.46 -12.16
N GLU A 473 -20.78 6.29 -11.59
CA GLU A 473 -21.87 7.24 -11.75
C GLU A 473 -21.65 8.51 -10.93
N ALA A 474 -21.82 9.67 -11.58
CA ALA A 474 -21.78 11.00 -10.96
C ALA A 474 -20.57 11.27 -10.02
N PRO A 475 -19.31 11.05 -10.46
CA PRO A 475 -18.16 11.35 -9.62
C PRO A 475 -18.11 12.86 -9.29
N PRO A 476 -17.79 13.28 -8.06
CA PRO A 476 -17.74 14.69 -7.70
C PRO A 476 -16.41 15.34 -8.13
N LEU A 477 -16.32 15.72 -9.40
CA LEU A 477 -15.07 16.18 -10.04
C LEU A 477 -14.87 17.71 -10.03
N GLU A 478 -15.77 18.49 -9.42
CA GLU A 478 -15.56 19.94 -9.31
C GLU A 478 -14.51 20.26 -8.23
N PRO A 479 -13.47 21.06 -8.53
CA PRO A 479 -12.46 21.40 -7.53
C PRO A 479 -13.02 22.07 -6.28
N ILE A 480 -12.60 21.62 -5.08
CA ILE A 480 -13.09 22.13 -3.78
C ILE A 480 -12.90 23.65 -3.69
N HIS A 481 -11.77 24.15 -4.17
CA HIS A 481 -11.46 25.58 -4.11
C HIS A 481 -12.33 26.42 -5.05
N ALA A 482 -12.78 25.85 -6.17
CA ALA A 482 -13.74 26.50 -7.06
C ALA A 482 -15.12 26.58 -6.38
N LEU A 483 -15.57 25.49 -5.76
CA LEU A 483 -16.81 25.44 -4.98
C LEU A 483 -16.79 26.41 -3.80
N ASN A 484 -15.70 26.46 -3.05
CA ASN A 484 -15.56 27.38 -1.91
C ASN A 484 -15.63 28.84 -2.35
N LYS A 485 -15.07 29.18 -3.51
CA LYS A 485 -15.19 30.53 -4.08
C LYS A 485 -16.63 30.86 -4.46
N ARG A 486 -17.43 29.88 -4.89
CA ARG A 486 -18.82 30.04 -5.33
C ARG A 486 -19.83 30.06 -4.18
N TYR A 487 -19.60 29.25 -3.15
CA TYR A 487 -20.57 28.97 -2.09
C TYR A 487 -20.07 29.25 -0.65
N GLY A 488 -18.84 29.77 -0.48
CA GLY A 488 -18.18 29.91 0.82
C GLY A 488 -17.75 28.55 1.39
N GLU A 489 -17.50 28.44 2.71
CA GLU A 489 -17.12 27.17 3.37
C GLU A 489 -18.17 26.05 3.21
N ARG A 490 -19.39 26.37 2.76
CA ARG A 490 -20.41 25.38 2.39
C ARG A 490 -20.03 24.57 1.14
N GLY A 491 -19.07 25.00 0.33
CA GLY A 491 -18.59 24.27 -0.84
C GLY A 491 -18.02 22.90 -0.49
N ARG A 492 -17.23 22.81 0.60
CA ARG A 492 -16.73 21.54 1.16
C ARG A 492 -17.88 20.67 1.66
N ASN A 493 -18.82 21.25 2.40
CA ASN A 493 -19.98 20.55 2.93
C ASN A 493 -20.90 20.02 1.82
N LEU A 494 -20.91 20.62 0.62
CA LEU A 494 -21.69 20.15 -0.53
C LEU A 494 -21.09 18.88 -1.16
N LEU A 495 -19.76 18.71 -1.16
CA LEU A 495 -19.12 17.48 -1.61
C LEU A 495 -19.28 16.34 -0.59
N GLU A 496 -19.17 16.65 0.70
CA GLU A 496 -19.47 15.71 1.79
C GLU A 496 -20.97 15.36 1.83
N ALA A 497 -21.88 16.31 1.57
CA ALA A 497 -23.33 16.05 1.50
C ALA A 497 -23.76 15.37 0.19
N ALA A 498 -23.06 15.59 -0.93
CA ALA A 498 -23.27 14.82 -2.16
C ALA A 498 -22.92 13.33 -1.98
N SER A 499 -22.01 12.99 -1.06
CA SER A 499 -21.77 11.60 -0.64
C SER A 499 -22.92 10.98 0.18
N CYS A 500 -23.91 11.77 0.60
CA CYS A 500 -25.06 11.35 1.42
C CYS A 500 -26.43 11.57 0.76
N LEU A 501 -26.54 12.32 -0.34
CA LEU A 501 -27.83 12.73 -0.90
C LEU A 501 -28.45 11.76 -1.93
N GLU A 502 -27.72 10.75 -2.40
CA GLU A 502 -28.30 9.70 -3.28
C GLU A 502 -28.82 8.47 -2.53
N ALA A 503 -28.59 8.37 -1.21
CA ALA A 503 -29.15 7.28 -0.39
C ALA A 503 -30.57 7.57 0.16
N ALA A 504 -31.17 8.70 -0.20
CA ALA A 504 -32.49 9.11 0.30
C ALA A 504 -33.58 9.18 -0.79
N SER A 505 -33.31 8.70 -2.01
CA SER A 505 -34.29 8.64 -3.09
C SER A 505 -34.31 7.29 -3.83
N ALA A 506 -34.30 6.20 -3.07
CA ALA A 506 -34.77 4.88 -3.49
C ALA A 506 -35.67 4.27 -2.40
#